data_AF-A0A3S0G7W7-F1
#
_entry.id   AF-A0A3S0G7W7-F1
#
_cell.length_a   1.000
_cell.length_b   1.000
_cell.length_c   1.000
_cell.angle_alpha   90.00
_cell.angle_beta   90.00
_cell.angle_gamma   90.00
#
_symmetry.space_group_name_H-M   'P 1'
#
loop_
_entity.id
_entity.type
_entity.pdbx_description
1 polymer ?
#
loop_
_entity_poly.entity_id
_entity_poly.type
_entity_poly.pdbx_seq_one_letter_code
_entity_poly.pdbx_strand_id
1 'polypeptide(L)'
;MIGAMHMAVFLVTAVLAAIPAYYFLRRTDEGRARSAIAYLSGFSFGIAAFLMLPTRDVVLSQSALLAAFTGPVLGMMRARYMRRRREMKKLRRKAQREVAAQG
;
A
#
# COMPACT_ATOMS: atom_id res chain seq x y z
N MET A 1 -17.12 22.87 -2.72
CA MET A 1 -15.68 22.93 -2.40
C MET A 1 -15.28 22.00 -1.25
N ILE A 2 -16.10 21.88 -0.20
CA ILE A 2 -15.85 21.01 0.97
C ILE A 2 -15.52 19.55 0.57
N GLY A 3 -16.32 18.93 -0.31
CA GLY A 3 -16.08 17.55 -0.76
C GLY A 3 -14.74 17.30 -1.46
N ALA A 4 -14.23 18.27 -2.24
CA ALA A 4 -12.93 18.13 -2.91
C ALA A 4 -11.77 18.17 -1.90
N MET A 5 -11.90 18.95 -0.82
CA MET A 5 -10.90 19.06 0.24
C MET A 5 -10.82 17.77 1.06
N HIS A 6 -11.96 17.14 1.38
CA HIS A 6 -11.98 15.83 2.05
C HIS A 6 -11.32 14.74 1.20
N MET A 7 -11.61 14.72 -0.11
CA MET A 7 -10.99 13.76 -1.04
C MET A 7 -9.48 13.95 -1.14
N ALA A 8 -9.00 15.20 -1.20
CA ALA A 8 -7.59 15.50 -1.25
C ALA A 8 -6.86 15.02 0.02
N VAL A 9 -7.40 15.33 1.20
CA VAL A 9 -6.82 14.89 2.48
C VAL A 9 -6.83 13.37 2.59
N PHE A 10 -7.95 12.73 2.25
CA PHE A 10 -8.06 11.26 2.22
C PHE A 10 -6.97 10.64 1.33
N LEU A 11 -6.80 11.15 0.10
CA LEU A 11 -5.82 10.62 -0.85
C LEU A 11 -4.38 10.83 -0.36
N VAL A 12 -4.05 12.01 0.16
CA VAL A 12 -2.71 12.30 0.67
C VAL A 12 -2.38 11.40 1.86
N THR A 13 -3.29 11.29 2.83
CA THR A 13 -3.09 10.43 4.01
C THR A 13 -2.98 8.95 3.62
N ALA A 14 -3.83 8.47 2.70
CA ALA A 14 -3.77 7.10 2.20
C ALA A 14 -2.45 6.79 1.49
N VAL A 15 -1.94 7.72 0.66
CA VAL A 15 -0.66 7.58 -0.03
C VAL A 15 0.50 7.56 0.97
N LEU A 16 0.53 8.48 1.93
CA LEU A 16 1.57 8.54 2.96
C LEU A 16 1.61 7.28 3.82
N ALA A 17 0.44 6.73 4.19
CA ALA A 17 0.34 5.47 4.93
C ALA A 17 0.77 4.24 4.08
N ALA A 18 0.52 4.27 2.77
CA ALA A 18 0.82 3.16 1.86
C ALA A 18 2.32 3.04 1.49
N ILE A 19 3.07 4.15 1.45
CA ILE A 19 4.49 4.17 1.07
C ILE A 19 5.38 3.29 1.97
N PRO A 20 5.39 3.45 3.31
CA PRO A 20 6.24 2.64 4.18
C PRO A 20 5.83 1.16 4.12
N ALA A 21 4.53 0.86 4.11
CA ALA A 21 4.02 -0.51 3.98
C ALA A 21 4.51 -1.18 2.68
N TYR A 22 4.50 -0.46 1.56
CA TYR A 22 5.01 -0.94 0.28
C TYR A 22 6.54 -1.12 0.30
N TYR A 23 7.28 -0.19 0.90
CA TYR A 23 8.74 -0.25 0.97
C TYR A 23 9.22 -1.46 1.76
N PHE A 24 8.60 -1.72 2.93
CA PHE A 24 8.91 -2.89 3.74
C PHE A 24 8.63 -4.18 2.96
N LEU A 25 7.46 -4.33 2.34
CA LEU A 25 7.14 -5.56 1.57
C LEU A 25 8.06 -5.79 0.37
N ARG A 26 8.62 -4.73 -0.24
CA ARG A 26 9.47 -4.84 -1.42
C ARG A 26 10.90 -5.31 -1.09
N ARG A 27 11.41 -5.01 0.10
CA ARG A 27 12.82 -5.21 0.45
C ARG A 27 13.11 -6.55 1.14
N THR A 28 12.09 -7.33 1.43
CA THR A 28 12.21 -8.43 2.39
C THR A 28 11.55 -9.72 1.94
N ASP A 29 12.29 -10.83 2.04
CA ASP A 29 11.79 -12.18 1.77
C ASP A 29 10.71 -12.64 2.78
N GLU A 30 9.86 -13.55 2.31
CA GLU A 30 8.50 -13.84 2.79
C GLU A 30 8.40 -14.33 4.25
N GLY A 31 7.40 -13.83 4.99
CA GLY A 31 6.99 -14.34 6.29
C GLY A 31 5.69 -13.68 6.80
N ARG A 32 4.77 -14.45 7.41
CA ARG A 32 3.47 -13.94 7.94
C ARG A 32 3.66 -12.78 8.94
N ALA A 33 4.73 -12.81 9.72
CA ALA A 33 5.06 -11.73 10.66
C ALA A 33 5.36 -10.39 9.96
N ARG A 34 5.90 -10.41 8.73
CA ARG A 34 6.26 -9.19 8.00
C ARG A 34 5.06 -8.42 7.45
N SER A 35 4.00 -9.12 7.05
CA SER A 35 2.75 -8.43 6.66
C SER A 35 2.16 -7.65 7.83
N ALA A 36 2.24 -8.17 9.06
CA ALA A 36 1.80 -7.45 10.24
C ALA A 36 2.69 -6.23 10.51
N ILE A 37 4.02 -6.36 10.41
CA ILE A 37 4.96 -5.25 10.58
C ILE A 37 4.74 -4.16 9.51
N ALA A 38 4.54 -4.54 8.26
CA ALA A 38 4.29 -3.58 7.19
C ALA A 38 2.95 -2.85 7.39
N TYR A 39 1.91 -3.57 7.80
CA TYR A 39 0.63 -2.96 8.15
C TYR A 39 0.76 -2.00 9.32
N LEU A 40 1.39 -2.43 10.42
CA LEU A 40 1.64 -1.62 11.60
C LEU A 40 2.44 -0.37 11.23
N SER A 41 3.52 -0.49 10.46
CA SER A 41 4.31 0.66 10.03
C SER A 41 3.48 1.67 9.21
N GLY A 42 2.67 1.21 8.27
CA GLY A 42 1.78 2.09 7.50
C GLY A 42 0.69 2.73 8.35
N PHE A 43 0.12 1.96 9.28
CA PHE A 43 -0.90 2.44 10.21
C PHE A 43 -0.34 3.51 11.16
N SER A 44 0.85 3.30 11.73
CA SER A 44 1.52 4.29 12.58
C SER A 44 1.76 5.60 11.85
N PHE A 45 2.21 5.54 10.59
CA PHE A 45 2.38 6.72 9.75
C PHE A 45 1.04 7.39 9.42
N GLY A 46 -0.01 6.61 9.17
CA GLY A 46 -1.37 7.12 8.97
C GLY A 46 -1.92 7.83 10.20
N ILE A 47 -1.69 7.29 11.41
CA ILE A 47 -2.06 7.94 12.68
C ILE A 47 -1.24 9.22 12.88
N ALA A 48 0.06 9.20 12.63
CA ALA A 48 0.89 10.40 12.76
C ALA A 48 0.40 11.52 11.83
N ALA A 49 0.06 11.19 10.58
CA ALA A 49 -0.54 12.13 9.64
C ALA A 49 -1.93 12.62 10.09
N PHE A 50 -2.74 11.74 10.70
CA PHE A 50 -4.02 12.13 11.28
C PHE A 50 -3.88 13.12 12.45
N LEU A 51 -2.93 12.87 13.36
CA LEU A 51 -2.67 13.76 14.51
C LEU A 51 -2.17 15.16 14.10
N MET A 52 -1.62 15.29 12.89
CA MET A 52 -1.20 16.58 12.33
C MET A 52 -2.36 17.36 11.67
N LEU A 53 -3.54 16.77 11.50
CA LEU A 53 -4.68 17.47 10.92
C LEU A 53 -5.39 18.34 11.98
N PRO A 54 -5.86 19.54 11.60
CA PRO A 54 -6.68 20.36 12.48
C PRO A 54 -8.02 19.65 12.73
N THR A 55 -8.24 19.18 13.95
CA THR A 55 -9.40 18.35 14.38
C THR A 55 -10.72 19.11 14.49
N ARG A 56 -10.79 20.36 14.01
CA ARG A 56 -12.01 21.18 14.07
C ARG A 56 -13.15 20.64 13.20
N ASP A 57 -12.83 19.81 12.20
CA ASP A 57 -13.81 19.18 11.32
C ASP A 57 -13.88 17.66 11.59
N VAL A 58 -15.02 17.23 12.13
CA VAL A 58 -15.28 15.82 12.50
C VAL A 58 -15.33 14.92 11.26
N VAL A 59 -15.89 15.41 10.15
CA VAL A 59 -16.03 14.63 8.90
C VAL A 59 -14.67 14.46 8.23
N LEU A 60 -13.84 15.49 8.25
CA LEU A 60 -12.46 15.42 7.77
C LEU A 60 -11.63 14.43 8.60
N SER A 61 -11.83 14.46 9.92
CA SER A 61 -11.14 13.56 10.86
C SER A 61 -11.53 12.10 10.62
N GLN A 62 -12.82 11.79 10.48
CA GLN A 62 -13.28 10.43 10.19
C GLN A 62 -12.71 9.89 8.86
N SER A 63 -12.66 10.74 7.84
CA SER A 63 -12.11 10.40 6.52
C SER A 63 -10.62 10.07 6.60
N ALA A 64 -9.84 10.90 7.29
CA ALA A 64 -8.41 10.68 7.48
C ALA A 64 -8.11 9.41 8.30
N LEU A 65 -8.94 9.10 9.30
CA LEU A 65 -8.79 7.90 10.12
C LEU A 65 -9.11 6.62 9.32
N LEU A 66 -10.15 6.66 8.48
CA LEU A 66 -10.43 5.61 7.50
C LEU A 66 -9.29 5.43 6.50
N ALA A 67 -8.69 6.54 6.02
CA ALA A 67 -7.53 6.50 5.12
C ALA A 67 -6.30 5.87 5.79
N ALA A 68 -6.05 6.18 7.07
CA ALA A 68 -4.95 5.61 7.84
C ALA A 68 -5.09 4.08 8.01
N PHE A 69 -6.31 3.58 8.14
CA PHE A 69 -6.58 2.14 8.26
C PHE A 69 -6.53 1.40 6.92
N THR A 70 -7.12 1.99 5.87
CA THR A 70 -7.27 1.36 4.55
C THR A 70 -6.04 1.53 3.64
N GLY A 71 -5.30 2.63 3.77
CA GLY A 71 -4.09 2.93 3.00
C GLY A 71 -3.03 1.83 3.05
N PRO A 72 -2.64 1.34 4.25
CA PRO A 72 -1.68 0.24 4.36
C PRO A 72 -2.18 -1.05 3.70
N VAL A 73 -3.47 -1.37 3.79
CA VAL A 73 -4.06 -2.55 3.10
C VAL A 73 -3.89 -2.44 1.59
N LEU A 74 -4.23 -1.28 1.01
CA LEU A 74 -4.06 -1.03 -0.42
C LEU A 74 -2.60 -1.07 -0.85
N GLY A 75 -1.68 -0.52 -0.04
CA GLY A 75 -0.23 -0.60 -0.26
C GLY A 75 0.27 -2.04 -0.32
N MET A 76 -0.18 -2.88 0.63
CA MET A 76 0.15 -4.31 0.66
C MET A 76 -0.46 -5.08 -0.51
N MET A 77 -1.73 -4.83 -0.86
CA MET A 77 -2.38 -5.45 -2.02
C MET A 77 -1.64 -5.13 -3.32
N ARG A 78 -1.25 -3.86 -3.52
CA ARG A 78 -0.48 -3.43 -4.69
C ARG A 78 0.90 -4.10 -4.73
N ALA A 79 1.59 -4.20 -3.60
CA ALA A 79 2.87 -4.90 -3.50
C ALA A 79 2.74 -6.38 -3.90
N ARG A 80 1.74 -7.09 -3.38
CA ARG A 80 1.46 -8.49 -3.74
C ARG A 80 1.10 -8.65 -5.21
N TYR A 81 0.26 -7.77 -5.74
CA TYR A 81 -0.12 -7.77 -7.16
C TYR A 81 1.11 -7.62 -8.07
N MET A 82 1.98 -6.64 -7.78
CA MET A 82 3.20 -6.43 -8.55
C MET A 82 4.18 -7.61 -8.49
N ARG A 83 4.27 -8.26 -7.32
CA ARG A 83 5.11 -9.47 -7.16
C ARG A 83 4.59 -10.63 -8.02
N ARG A 84 3.29 -10.95 -7.93
CA ARG A 84 2.65 -11.96 -8.79
C ARG A 84 2.84 -11.67 -10.28
N ARG A 85 2.68 -10.41 -10.70
CA ARG A 85 2.88 -10.02 -12.10
C ARG A 85 4.32 -10.28 -12.58
N ARG A 86 5.32 -10.05 -11.73
CA ARG A 86 6.73 -10.32 -12.04
C ARG A 86 7.03 -11.81 -12.13
N GLU A 87 6.47 -12.62 -11.23
CA GLU A 87 6.61 -14.08 -11.25
C GLU A 87 6.00 -14.68 -12.53
N MET A 88 4.79 -14.26 -12.90
CA MET A 88 4.14 -14.69 -14.14
C MET A 88 4.95 -14.30 -15.39
N LYS A 89 5.58 -13.12 -15.39
CA LYS A 89 6.44 -12.69 -16.50
C LYS A 89 7.72 -13.54 -16.60
N LYS A 90 8.29 -13.96 -15.47
CA LYS A 90 9.44 -14.88 -15.44
C LYS A 90 9.05 -16.26 -15.95
N LEU A 91 7.91 -16.80 -15.51
CA LEU A 91 7.41 -18.10 -15.97
C LEU A 91 7.16 -18.12 -17.48
N ARG A 92 6.51 -17.08 -18.02
CA ARG A 92 6.30 -16.94 -19.47
C ARG A 92 7.62 -16.91 -20.25
N ARG A 93 8.64 -16.19 -19.77
CA ARG A 93 9.96 -16.15 -20.41
C ARG A 93 10.67 -17.51 -20.35
N LYS A 94 10.51 -18.25 -19.25
CA LYS A 94 11.07 -19.59 -19.11
C LYS A 94 10.42 -20.56 -20.10
N ALA A 95 9.09 -20.56 -20.18
CA ALA A 95 8.33 -21.35 -21.15
C ALA A 95 8.73 -21.03 -22.61
N GLN A 96 8.89 -19.74 -22.95
CA GLN A 96 9.36 -19.34 -24.29
C GLN A 96 10.78 -19.86 -24.62
N ARG A 97 11.68 -19.90 -23.63
CA ARG A 97 13.04 -20.44 -23.82
C ARG A 97 13.04 -21.96 -23.98
N GLU A 98 12.18 -22.65 -23.24
CA GLU A 98 12.02 -24.11 -23.35
C GLU A 98 11.46 -24.50 -24.72
N VAL A 99 10.45 -23.76 -25.23
CA VAL A 99 9.92 -23.95 -26.59
C VAL A 99 10.99 -23.67 -27.65
N ALA A 100 11.78 -22.61 -27.51
CA ALA A 100 12.85 -22.26 -28.46
C ALA A 100 14.06 -23.21 -28.42
N ALA A 101 14.20 -24.04 -27.39
CA ALA A 101 15.27 -25.04 -27.28
C ALA A 101 14.86 -26.42 -27.83
N GLN A 102 13.58 -26.62 -28.13
CA GLN A 102 13.02 -27.88 -28.64
C GLN A 102 12.72 -27.89 -30.14
N GLY A 103 12.75 -26.73 -30.80
CA GLY A 103 12.62 -26.57 -32.25
C GLY A 103 13.94 -26.20 -32.89
#